data_AF-A0AAE0HD53-F1
#
_entry.id   AF-A0AAE0HD53-F1
#
_cell.length_a   1.000
_cell.length_b   1.000
_cell.length_c   1.000
_cell.angle_alpha   90.00
_cell.angle_beta   90.00
_cell.angle_gamma   90.00
#
_symmetry.space_group_name_H-M   'P 1'
#
loop_
_entity.id
_entity.type
_entity.pdbx_description
1 polymer ?
#
loop_
_entity_poly.entity_id
_entity_poly.type
_entity_poly.pdbx_seq_one_letter_code
_entity_poly.pdbx_strand_id
1 'polypeptide(L)'
;MPPNGQRGAGSGTRSTADPMRSRPPSSAAPAPLPVKNPWFGIEIEIFVKVRDSVKKNIEEKLRNGKKVASHWEKWQWDLSNAEGNRDHRDKKEKQREYVGQAIMEILDKTLDRKHGWTCTADASLKEYKLELPPDPRKWWGIEIISPPLSSSSDWQAAIELVFKSITDTFNLWTNDFCACHVHVSQGLGKKAAYNLEQLIQIAKGAFYWEDALRQLLPAERRNNRYALANWRCFAMDEYMKVPQAGWLPVWRKIEYAGRPGTKEAQFAKRMTVAEGDPNANPRYRSTSFDPYESINTVELRRQAGVASAKTAIRRVLLALTLNVASLEFDFDVVGPSYPTAESLINELFYTLNRRLSGACQGAAFKTWLQDCHRNYTYDDMERRFNEVEINEREKNYRLYGQATNPNAAPRPSSAASNGRSVASGTTTTLPTRTAPSTTRNVIVVETQGGAYVPQTVNYSRQYTMDDVRYGGPSRDYSR
;
A
#
# COMPACT_ATOMS: atom_id res chain seq x y z
N MET A 1 27.67 -20.73 74.31
CA MET A 1 29.02 -20.18 74.44
C MET A 1 29.77 -20.40 73.13
N PRO A 2 30.36 -19.36 72.53
CA PRO A 2 31.09 -19.43 71.26
C PRO A 2 32.58 -19.81 71.52
N PRO A 3 33.43 -20.08 70.50
CA PRO A 3 34.05 -18.94 69.79
C PRO A 3 34.42 -19.15 68.30
N ASN A 4 34.60 -17.99 67.65
CA ASN A 4 35.62 -17.62 66.66
C ASN A 4 35.65 -18.29 65.28
N GLY A 5 35.17 -17.52 64.29
CA GLY A 5 36.05 -16.59 63.57
C GLY A 5 36.66 -17.09 62.27
N GLN A 6 36.25 -16.49 61.14
CA GLN A 6 37.16 -16.20 60.03
C GLN A 6 36.61 -15.09 59.13
N ARG A 7 37.44 -14.06 58.95
CA ARG A 7 37.34 -13.03 57.91
C ARG A 7 37.92 -13.61 56.62
N GLY A 8 37.37 -13.24 55.46
CA GLY A 8 38.01 -13.48 54.17
C GLY A 8 37.29 -12.80 53.00
N ALA A 9 37.98 -11.80 52.41
CA ALA A 9 37.95 -11.30 51.03
C ALA A 9 36.61 -11.28 50.26
N GLY A 10 36.06 -10.15 49.80
CA GLY A 10 36.76 -9.15 48.98
C GLY A 10 36.72 -9.53 47.49
N SER A 11 35.53 -9.71 46.89
CA SER A 11 35.42 -9.95 45.44
C SER A 11 35.45 -8.62 44.68
N GLY A 12 36.64 -8.22 44.23
CA GLY A 12 36.82 -7.14 43.27
C GLY A 12 36.30 -7.57 41.89
N THR A 13 35.24 -6.92 41.42
CA THR A 13 34.78 -6.98 40.04
C THR A 13 35.80 -6.31 39.13
N ARG A 14 36.65 -7.11 38.47
CA ARG A 14 37.51 -6.66 37.37
C ARG A 14 36.63 -6.32 36.16
N SER A 15 36.44 -5.03 35.93
CA SER A 15 36.03 -4.47 34.65
C SER A 15 37.15 -4.72 33.64
N THR A 16 36.97 -5.69 32.75
CA THR A 16 37.77 -5.82 31.53
C THR A 16 37.27 -4.78 30.53
N ALA A 17 37.84 -3.57 30.62
CA ALA A 17 37.73 -2.57 29.56
C ALA A 17 38.42 -3.15 28.31
N ASP A 18 37.61 -3.61 27.38
CA ASP A 18 38.02 -4.07 26.06
C ASP A 18 38.52 -2.84 25.27
N PRO A 19 39.77 -2.80 24.81
CA PRO A 19 40.26 -1.68 24.03
C PRO A 19 39.60 -1.75 22.66
N MET A 20 38.51 -0.98 22.48
CA MET A 20 38.01 -0.60 21.17
C MET A 20 39.17 0.03 20.39
N ARG A 21 39.84 -0.81 19.60
CA ARG A 21 40.77 -0.38 18.57
C ARG A 21 40.00 0.57 17.68
N SER A 22 40.37 1.85 17.76
CA SER A 22 40.02 2.89 16.82
C SER A 22 40.42 2.42 15.41
N ARG A 23 39.46 1.81 14.71
CA ARG A 23 39.59 1.52 13.29
C ARG A 23 39.79 2.90 12.62
N PRO A 24 40.86 3.10 11.82
CA PRO A 24 40.98 4.33 11.05
C PRO A 24 39.71 4.48 10.22
N PRO A 25 39.16 5.69 10.07
CA PRO A 25 37.99 5.92 9.25
C PRO A 25 38.31 5.37 7.86
N SER A 26 37.66 4.25 7.52
CA SER A 26 37.54 3.81 6.14
C SER A 26 37.15 5.05 5.36
N SER A 27 37.88 5.34 4.27
CA SER A 27 37.59 6.43 3.36
C SER A 27 36.13 6.33 2.94
N ALA A 28 35.25 6.99 3.69
CA ALA A 28 33.83 6.81 3.59
C ALA A 28 33.45 7.26 2.18
N ALA A 29 32.84 6.36 1.42
CA ALA A 29 32.21 6.75 0.17
C ALA A 29 31.33 7.98 0.47
N PRO A 30 31.36 9.02 -0.39
CA PRO A 30 30.54 10.20 -0.18
C PRO A 30 29.10 9.76 0.03
N ALA A 31 28.48 10.24 1.12
CA ALA A 31 27.12 9.85 1.46
C ALA A 31 26.20 10.03 0.25
N PRO A 32 25.32 9.05 -0.06
CA PRO A 32 24.45 9.13 -1.22
C PRO A 32 23.65 10.43 -1.18
N LEU A 33 23.55 11.09 -2.34
CA LEU A 33 22.79 12.34 -2.44
C LEU A 33 21.33 12.08 -2.01
N PRO A 34 20.75 12.96 -1.17
CA PRO A 34 19.39 12.78 -0.70
C PRO A 34 18.40 12.74 -1.88
N VAL A 35 17.49 11.76 -1.88
CA VAL A 35 16.45 11.64 -2.91
C VAL A 35 15.46 12.78 -2.72
N LYS A 36 15.60 13.82 -3.53
CA LYS A 36 14.68 14.95 -3.55
C LYS A 36 13.55 14.65 -4.53
N ASN A 37 12.33 14.53 -4.00
CA ASN A 37 11.09 14.36 -4.77
C ASN A 37 10.99 13.02 -5.52
N PRO A 38 10.91 11.88 -4.80
CA PRO A 38 10.65 10.59 -5.43
C PRO A 38 9.36 10.61 -6.27
N TRP A 39 9.31 9.71 -7.24
CA TRP A 39 8.11 9.45 -8.02
C TRP A 39 7.49 8.14 -7.55
N PHE A 40 6.19 7.99 -7.76
CA PHE A 40 5.50 6.76 -7.39
C PHE A 40 4.37 6.43 -8.34
N GLY A 41 4.01 5.15 -8.39
CA GLY A 41 2.76 4.65 -8.98
C GLY A 41 1.97 3.90 -7.91
N ILE A 42 0.65 3.94 -7.97
CA ILE A 42 -0.25 3.18 -7.09
C ILE A 42 -1.12 2.24 -7.91
N GLU A 43 -1.20 0.99 -7.48
CA GLU A 43 -2.16 -0.01 -7.95
C GLU A 43 -3.19 -0.24 -6.85
N ILE A 44 -4.48 -0.11 -7.19
CA ILE A 44 -5.60 -0.22 -6.26
C ILE A 44 -6.47 -1.39 -6.70
N GLU A 45 -6.37 -2.51 -5.99
CA GLU A 45 -7.28 -3.63 -6.17
C GLU A 45 -8.56 -3.41 -5.34
N ILE A 46 -9.72 -3.48 -5.98
CA ILE A 46 -11.00 -3.14 -5.34
C ILE A 46 -12.17 -3.88 -5.98
N PHE A 47 -13.23 -4.11 -5.20
CA PHE A 47 -14.50 -4.57 -5.73
C PHE A 47 -15.45 -3.41 -5.98
N VAL A 48 -16.12 -3.43 -7.13
CA VAL A 48 -17.10 -2.40 -7.50
C VAL A 48 -18.46 -2.99 -7.86
N LYS A 49 -19.53 -2.30 -7.49
CA LYS A 49 -20.91 -2.59 -7.91
C LYS A 49 -21.55 -1.30 -8.41
N VAL A 50 -22.12 -1.31 -9.62
CA VAL A 50 -22.85 -0.14 -10.14
C VAL A 50 -23.97 0.24 -9.16
N ARG A 51 -24.13 1.53 -8.88
CA ARG A 51 -25.22 2.01 -8.02
C ARG A 51 -26.58 1.76 -8.67
N ASP A 52 -27.58 1.42 -7.85
CA ASP A 52 -28.93 1.13 -8.34
C ASP A 52 -29.55 2.32 -9.09
N SER A 53 -29.26 3.56 -8.66
CA SER A 53 -29.70 4.77 -9.34
C SER A 53 -29.12 4.90 -10.75
N VAL A 54 -27.85 4.54 -10.93
CA VAL A 54 -27.17 4.54 -12.22
C VAL A 54 -27.70 3.43 -13.11
N LYS A 55 -27.82 2.20 -12.56
CA LYS A 55 -28.42 1.06 -13.26
C LYS A 55 -29.80 1.43 -13.81
N LYS A 56 -30.70 1.94 -12.94
CA LYS A 56 -32.05 2.37 -13.33
C LYS A 56 -32.02 3.42 -14.44
N ASN A 57 -31.14 4.42 -14.34
CA ASN A 57 -31.03 5.47 -15.36
C ASN A 57 -30.58 4.93 -16.72
N ILE A 58 -29.65 3.98 -16.73
CA ILE A 58 -29.15 3.36 -17.96
C ILE A 58 -30.23 2.47 -18.58
N GLU A 59 -30.88 1.63 -17.78
CA GLU A 59 -32.00 0.78 -18.24
C GLU A 59 -33.14 1.61 -18.84
N GLU A 60 -33.47 2.75 -18.23
CA GLU A 60 -34.47 3.68 -18.75
C GLU A 60 -34.03 4.32 -20.07
N LYS A 61 -32.77 4.73 -20.20
CA LYS A 61 -32.23 5.26 -21.46
C LYS A 61 -32.31 4.22 -22.57
N LEU A 62 -31.88 2.98 -22.29
CA LEU A 62 -31.94 1.87 -23.24
C LEU A 62 -33.39 1.56 -23.67
N ARG A 63 -34.33 1.49 -22.71
CA ARG A 63 -35.76 1.26 -23.00
C ARG A 63 -36.37 2.34 -23.91
N ASN A 64 -35.93 3.57 -23.75
CA ASN A 64 -36.40 4.71 -24.53
C ASN A 64 -35.61 4.91 -25.85
N GLY A 65 -34.75 3.95 -26.23
CA GLY A 65 -33.93 4.06 -27.44
C GLY A 65 -32.89 5.19 -27.40
N LYS A 66 -32.56 5.72 -26.21
CA LYS A 66 -31.52 6.75 -26.05
C LYS A 66 -30.15 6.08 -26.11
N LYS A 67 -29.25 6.69 -26.89
CA LYS A 67 -27.86 6.24 -27.01
C LYS A 67 -27.14 6.30 -25.66
N VAL A 68 -26.44 5.22 -25.30
CA VAL A 68 -25.52 5.16 -24.15
C VAL A 68 -24.14 4.69 -24.64
N ALA A 69 -23.14 4.67 -23.76
CA ALA A 69 -21.83 4.14 -24.15
C ALA A 69 -21.92 2.62 -24.40
N SER A 70 -21.11 2.10 -25.32
CA SER A 70 -21.23 0.72 -25.80
C SER A 70 -21.04 -0.35 -24.72
N HIS A 71 -20.26 -0.08 -23.67
CA HIS A 71 -20.12 -0.99 -22.53
C HIS A 71 -21.40 -1.07 -21.68
N TRP A 72 -22.21 -0.01 -21.62
CA TRP A 72 -23.51 -0.03 -20.95
C TRP A 72 -24.57 -0.78 -21.75
N GLU A 73 -24.52 -0.68 -23.09
CA GLU A 73 -25.42 -1.45 -23.98
C GLU A 73 -25.15 -2.96 -23.86
N LYS A 74 -23.88 -3.34 -23.71
CA LYS A 74 -23.44 -4.73 -23.60
C LYS A 74 -23.41 -5.26 -22.16
N TRP A 75 -23.78 -4.44 -21.19
CA TRP A 75 -23.74 -4.78 -19.79
C TRP A 75 -24.72 -5.90 -19.46
N GLN A 76 -24.25 -6.99 -18.85
CA GLN A 76 -25.10 -8.11 -18.45
C GLN A 76 -25.55 -7.93 -17.00
N TRP A 77 -26.63 -7.18 -16.78
CA TRP A 77 -27.14 -6.83 -15.44
C TRP A 77 -27.47 -8.04 -14.57
N ASP A 78 -27.86 -9.15 -15.18
CA ASP A 78 -28.22 -10.39 -14.49
C ASP A 78 -27.05 -11.37 -14.35
N LEU A 79 -25.90 -11.08 -14.96
CA LEU A 79 -24.71 -11.92 -14.80
C LEU A 79 -24.27 -11.94 -13.34
N SER A 80 -23.94 -13.14 -12.87
CA SER A 80 -23.46 -13.42 -11.52
C SER A 80 -21.98 -13.77 -11.57
N ASN A 81 -21.19 -13.26 -10.62
CA ASN A 81 -19.78 -13.61 -10.46
C ASN A 81 -19.55 -14.96 -9.74
N ALA A 82 -20.61 -15.73 -9.41
CA ALA A 82 -20.54 -16.98 -8.64
C ALA A 82 -19.61 -18.03 -9.27
N GLU A 83 -19.02 -18.91 -8.46
CA GLU A 83 -18.18 -20.03 -8.94
C GLU A 83 -18.99 -21.03 -9.79
N GLY A 84 -18.34 -21.77 -10.68
CA GLY A 84 -18.88 -23.05 -11.17
C GLY A 84 -19.57 -23.09 -12.54
N ASN A 85 -19.54 -22.02 -13.35
CA ASN A 85 -20.03 -22.11 -14.73
C ASN A 85 -18.92 -21.79 -15.73
N ARG A 86 -18.22 -22.82 -16.22
CA ARG A 86 -17.17 -22.70 -17.24
C ARG A 86 -17.70 -21.98 -18.49
N ASP A 87 -18.96 -22.23 -18.85
CA ASP A 87 -19.61 -21.62 -20.01
C ASP A 87 -19.81 -20.11 -19.84
N HIS A 88 -19.68 -19.59 -18.62
CA HIS A 88 -19.78 -18.17 -18.31
C HIS A 88 -18.43 -17.50 -18.07
N ARG A 89 -17.30 -18.22 -18.21
CA ARG A 89 -15.96 -17.62 -18.02
C ARG A 89 -15.75 -16.42 -18.93
N ASP A 90 -15.99 -16.61 -20.23
CA ASP A 90 -15.83 -15.56 -21.24
C ASP A 90 -16.80 -14.39 -21.01
N LYS A 91 -18.02 -14.69 -20.56
CA LYS A 91 -19.03 -13.67 -20.23
C LYS A 91 -18.58 -12.81 -19.05
N LYS A 92 -18.02 -13.43 -18.00
CA LYS A 92 -17.50 -12.73 -16.81
C LYS A 92 -16.27 -11.91 -17.15
N GLU A 93 -15.36 -12.44 -17.95
CA GLU A 93 -14.19 -11.70 -18.43
C GLU A 93 -14.61 -10.44 -19.19
N LYS A 94 -15.51 -10.58 -20.18
CA LYS A 94 -16.08 -9.42 -20.88
C LYS A 94 -16.82 -8.47 -19.95
N GLN A 95 -17.53 -8.97 -18.96
CA GLN A 95 -18.21 -8.11 -17.99
C GLN A 95 -17.21 -7.29 -17.16
N ARG A 96 -16.07 -7.86 -16.75
CA ARG A 96 -14.98 -7.11 -16.09
C ARG A 96 -14.35 -6.09 -17.03
N GLU A 97 -14.16 -6.43 -18.30
CA GLU A 97 -13.72 -5.45 -19.32
C GLU A 97 -14.70 -4.28 -19.42
N TYR A 98 -16.02 -4.53 -19.43
CA TYR A 98 -17.03 -3.47 -19.46
C TYR A 98 -17.03 -2.62 -18.20
N VAL A 99 -16.80 -3.22 -17.02
CA VAL A 99 -16.62 -2.48 -15.77
C VAL A 99 -15.40 -1.56 -15.86
N GLY A 100 -14.26 -2.09 -16.33
CA GLY A 100 -13.04 -1.31 -16.54
C GLY A 100 -13.24 -0.17 -17.54
N GLN A 101 -13.92 -0.41 -18.66
CA GLN A 101 -14.25 0.60 -19.66
C GLN A 101 -15.15 1.71 -19.10
N ALA A 102 -16.13 1.36 -18.26
CA ALA A 102 -16.99 2.33 -17.59
C ALA A 102 -16.19 3.23 -16.64
N ILE A 103 -15.26 2.65 -15.87
CA ILE A 103 -14.38 3.42 -14.98
C ILE A 103 -13.44 4.31 -15.78
N MET A 104 -12.85 3.80 -16.85
CA MET A 104 -12.01 4.61 -17.75
C MET A 104 -12.78 5.79 -18.34
N GLU A 105 -14.02 5.61 -18.79
CA GLU A 105 -14.84 6.73 -19.29
C GLU A 105 -15.08 7.79 -18.20
N ILE A 106 -15.27 7.38 -16.94
CA ILE A 106 -15.43 8.30 -15.81
C ILE A 106 -14.14 9.09 -15.57
N LEU A 107 -13.00 8.41 -15.57
CA LEU A 107 -11.70 9.05 -15.38
C LEU A 107 -11.36 10.01 -16.51
N ASP A 108 -11.56 9.62 -17.77
CA ASP A 108 -11.35 10.45 -18.97
C ASP A 108 -12.16 11.76 -18.92
N LYS A 109 -13.40 11.70 -18.39
CA LYS A 109 -14.28 12.86 -18.23
C LYS A 109 -13.85 13.76 -17.07
N THR A 110 -13.19 13.20 -16.06
CA THR A 110 -12.91 13.89 -14.79
C THR A 110 -11.50 14.50 -14.77
N LEU A 111 -10.51 13.75 -15.26
CA LEU A 111 -9.08 14.03 -15.09
C LEU A 111 -8.39 14.55 -16.35
N ASP A 112 -9.14 14.81 -17.43
CA ASP A 112 -8.64 15.00 -18.81
C ASP A 112 -8.22 13.69 -19.52
N ARG A 113 -8.22 13.68 -20.86
CA ARG A 113 -7.90 12.47 -21.66
C ARG A 113 -6.42 12.04 -21.61
N LYS A 114 -5.53 12.83 -21.01
CA LYS A 114 -4.09 12.58 -20.94
C LYS A 114 -3.66 12.23 -19.51
N HIS A 115 -4.61 11.93 -18.63
CA HIS A 115 -4.38 11.63 -17.22
C HIS A 115 -3.48 10.41 -16.95
N GLY A 116 -3.33 9.49 -17.91
CA GLY A 116 -2.45 8.31 -17.80
C GLY A 116 -2.89 7.20 -16.84
N TRP A 117 -3.89 7.41 -15.99
CA TRP A 117 -4.56 6.34 -15.23
C TRP A 117 -5.11 5.24 -16.14
N THR A 118 -5.10 4.00 -15.67
CA THR A 118 -5.71 2.86 -16.36
C THR A 118 -6.57 2.04 -15.39
N CYS A 119 -7.45 1.21 -15.94
CA CYS A 119 -8.23 0.24 -15.18
C CYS A 119 -8.28 -1.08 -15.92
N THR A 120 -7.98 -2.16 -15.21
CA THR A 120 -7.88 -3.52 -15.72
C THR A 120 -8.73 -4.46 -14.88
N ALA A 121 -9.15 -5.57 -15.49
CA ALA A 121 -9.64 -6.70 -14.72
C ALA A 121 -8.46 -7.37 -14.03
N ASP A 122 -8.57 -7.65 -12.73
CA ASP A 122 -7.57 -8.42 -12.00
C ASP A 122 -8.10 -9.81 -11.67
N ALA A 123 -7.44 -10.83 -12.21
CA ALA A 123 -7.76 -12.23 -11.99
C ALA A 123 -7.37 -12.71 -10.57
N SER A 124 -6.50 -11.98 -9.88
CA SER A 124 -6.11 -12.25 -8.49
C SER A 124 -7.30 -12.07 -7.54
N LEU A 125 -8.24 -11.18 -7.90
CA LEU A 125 -9.44 -10.87 -7.14
C LEU A 125 -10.46 -11.99 -7.23
N LYS A 126 -10.65 -12.68 -6.11
CA LYS A 126 -11.56 -13.83 -5.99
C LYS A 126 -12.98 -13.39 -5.71
N GLU A 127 -13.57 -12.62 -6.62
CA GLU A 127 -14.95 -12.12 -6.51
C GLU A 127 -15.98 -13.24 -6.23
N TYR A 128 -15.76 -14.45 -6.74
CA TYR A 128 -16.59 -15.63 -6.46
C TYR A 128 -16.58 -16.05 -4.97
N LYS A 129 -15.58 -15.65 -4.19
CA LYS A 129 -15.46 -15.91 -2.75
C LYS A 129 -16.06 -14.82 -1.86
N LEU A 130 -16.61 -13.75 -2.44
CA LEU A 130 -17.26 -12.69 -1.65
C LEU A 130 -18.50 -13.20 -0.92
N GLU A 131 -18.51 -13.16 0.41
CA GLU A 131 -19.71 -13.47 1.21
C GLU A 131 -20.50 -12.19 1.54
N LEU A 132 -19.79 -11.07 1.55
CA LEU A 132 -20.29 -9.71 1.70
C LEU A 132 -19.81 -8.89 0.49
N PRO A 133 -20.41 -7.73 0.20
CA PRO A 133 -21.55 -7.07 0.86
C PRO A 133 -22.89 -7.50 0.23
N PRO A 134 -24.03 -6.78 0.39
CA PRO A 134 -25.30 -7.18 -0.23
C PRO A 134 -25.19 -7.41 -1.75
N ASP A 135 -25.80 -8.50 -2.19
CA ASP A 135 -25.66 -9.09 -3.52
C ASP A 135 -24.19 -9.28 -3.91
N PRO A 136 -23.39 -10.08 -3.17
CA PRO A 136 -21.95 -10.23 -3.43
C PRO A 136 -21.68 -10.74 -4.85
N ARG A 137 -22.69 -11.35 -5.46
CA ARG A 137 -22.67 -11.86 -6.83
C ARG A 137 -22.71 -10.79 -7.94
N LYS A 138 -22.86 -9.52 -7.57
CA LYS A 138 -22.92 -8.36 -8.47
C LYS A 138 -21.71 -7.43 -8.35
N TRP A 139 -20.69 -7.85 -7.60
CA TRP A 139 -19.45 -7.12 -7.40
C TRP A 139 -18.38 -7.61 -8.36
N TRP A 140 -17.61 -6.70 -8.94
CA TRP A 140 -16.58 -7.05 -9.91
C TRP A 140 -15.23 -6.61 -9.40
N GLY A 141 -14.26 -7.52 -9.41
CA GLY A 141 -12.89 -7.21 -9.06
C GLY A 141 -12.19 -6.46 -10.19
N ILE A 142 -11.60 -5.31 -9.85
CA ILE A 142 -10.82 -4.48 -10.77
C ILE A 142 -9.55 -3.97 -10.10
N GLU A 143 -8.58 -3.60 -10.93
CA GLU A 143 -7.36 -2.91 -10.53
C GLU A 143 -7.33 -1.54 -11.22
N ILE A 144 -7.10 -0.49 -10.44
CA ILE A 144 -6.93 0.89 -10.93
C ILE A 144 -5.47 1.26 -10.75
N ILE A 145 -4.80 1.67 -11.83
CA ILE A 145 -3.36 1.92 -11.84
C ILE A 145 -3.13 3.39 -12.18
N SER A 146 -2.35 4.08 -11.35
CA SER A 146 -2.00 5.47 -11.60
C SER A 146 -0.93 5.62 -12.68
N PRO A 147 -0.82 6.79 -13.34
CA PRO A 147 0.44 7.14 -13.98
C PRO A 147 1.54 7.30 -12.91
N PRO A 148 2.81 7.45 -13.29
CA PRO A 148 3.82 7.98 -12.39
C PRO A 148 3.42 9.37 -11.88
N LEU A 149 3.37 9.53 -10.56
CA LEU A 149 3.04 10.76 -9.86
C LEU A 149 4.29 11.26 -9.12
N SER A 150 4.55 12.57 -9.18
CA SER A 150 5.63 13.18 -8.41
C SER A 150 5.20 13.37 -6.95
N SER A 151 6.04 13.04 -5.99
CA SER A 151 5.78 13.38 -4.58
C SER A 151 5.81 14.88 -4.29
N SER A 152 6.20 15.71 -5.27
CA SER A 152 6.22 17.17 -5.18
C SER A 152 5.06 17.87 -5.85
N SER A 153 4.19 17.14 -6.57
CA SER A 153 2.97 17.69 -7.19
C SER A 153 1.75 17.49 -6.30
N ASP A 154 0.59 18.01 -6.70
CA ASP A 154 -0.69 17.83 -6.00
C ASP A 154 -1.33 16.45 -6.26
N TRP A 155 -0.55 15.39 -6.01
CA TRP A 155 -0.95 14.01 -6.27
C TRP A 155 -2.08 13.54 -5.33
N GLN A 156 -2.20 14.14 -4.14
CA GLN A 156 -3.29 13.82 -3.20
C GLN A 156 -4.65 14.20 -3.80
N ALA A 157 -4.76 15.40 -4.39
CA ALA A 157 -5.99 15.83 -5.05
C ALA A 157 -6.35 14.94 -6.26
N ALA A 158 -5.35 14.47 -7.00
CA ALA A 158 -5.58 13.52 -8.11
C ALA A 158 -6.22 12.21 -7.61
N ILE A 159 -5.71 11.63 -6.52
CA ILE A 159 -6.29 10.43 -5.90
C ILE A 159 -7.70 10.71 -5.36
N GLU A 160 -7.92 11.85 -4.70
CA GLU A 160 -9.25 12.25 -4.22
C GLU A 160 -10.26 12.34 -5.36
N LEU A 161 -9.85 12.92 -6.49
CA LEU A 161 -10.70 13.09 -7.66
C LEU A 161 -11.04 11.75 -8.35
N VAL A 162 -10.09 10.81 -8.41
CA VAL A 162 -10.33 9.42 -8.84
C VAL A 162 -11.41 8.77 -7.98
N PHE A 163 -11.25 8.74 -6.66
CA PHE A 163 -12.22 8.09 -5.79
C PHE A 163 -13.58 8.79 -5.84
N LYS A 164 -13.61 10.12 -5.81
CA LYS A 164 -14.86 10.89 -5.88
C LYS A 164 -15.65 10.55 -7.14
N SER A 165 -15.00 10.63 -8.31
CA SER A 165 -15.66 10.38 -9.60
C SER A 165 -16.16 8.94 -9.74
N ILE A 166 -15.39 7.95 -9.28
CA ILE A 166 -15.82 6.55 -9.30
C ILE A 166 -17.00 6.33 -8.35
N THR A 167 -16.96 6.91 -7.15
CA THR A 167 -18.03 6.73 -6.15
C THR A 167 -19.35 7.37 -6.54
N ASP A 168 -19.38 8.32 -7.48
CA ASP A 168 -20.63 8.85 -8.02
C ASP A 168 -21.40 7.77 -8.81
N THR A 169 -20.68 6.80 -9.37
CA THR A 169 -21.24 5.74 -10.24
C THR A 169 -21.28 4.37 -9.57
N PHE A 170 -20.27 4.04 -8.78
CA PHE A 170 -20.05 2.73 -8.19
C PHE A 170 -20.07 2.78 -6.66
N ASN A 171 -20.60 1.71 -6.07
CA ASN A 171 -20.30 1.34 -4.70
C ASN A 171 -18.95 0.63 -4.67
N LEU A 172 -18.17 0.90 -3.62
CA LEU A 172 -16.81 0.39 -3.44
C LEU A 172 -16.75 -0.54 -2.24
N TRP A 173 -16.00 -1.63 -2.37
CA TRP A 173 -15.81 -2.62 -1.33
C TRP A 173 -14.39 -3.21 -1.39
N THR A 174 -13.81 -3.53 -0.24
CA THR A 174 -12.46 -4.09 -0.13
C THR A 174 -12.42 -5.19 0.93
N ASN A 175 -11.55 -6.18 0.77
CA ASN A 175 -11.32 -7.22 1.77
C ASN A 175 -9.89 -7.76 1.72
N ASP A 176 -9.64 -8.93 2.30
CA ASP A 176 -8.32 -9.58 2.36
C ASP A 176 -7.79 -10.06 1.00
N PHE A 177 -8.66 -10.19 -0.02
CA PHE A 177 -8.25 -10.42 -1.40
C PHE A 177 -7.78 -9.15 -2.12
N CYS A 178 -8.14 -7.96 -1.62
CA CYS A 178 -7.68 -6.71 -2.18
C CYS A 178 -6.35 -6.28 -1.56
N ALA A 179 -5.46 -5.75 -2.40
CA ALA A 179 -4.22 -5.10 -2.01
C ALA A 179 -4.15 -3.65 -2.51
N CYS A 180 -3.17 -2.93 -1.97
CA CYS A 180 -2.73 -1.66 -2.52
C CYS A 180 -1.22 -1.75 -2.70
N HIS A 181 -0.76 -1.70 -3.94
CA HIS A 181 0.66 -1.71 -4.25
C HIS A 181 1.12 -0.29 -4.53
N VAL A 182 2.32 0.04 -4.05
CA VAL A 182 2.93 1.34 -4.33
C VAL A 182 4.35 1.12 -4.81
N HIS A 183 4.59 1.55 -6.03
CA HIS A 183 5.89 1.56 -6.69
C HIS A 183 6.57 2.88 -6.41
N VAL A 184 7.84 2.87 -6.01
CA VAL A 184 8.62 4.08 -5.78
C VAL A 184 9.85 4.07 -6.67
N SER A 185 10.18 5.22 -7.28
CA SER A 185 11.42 5.47 -8.02
C SER A 185 12.03 6.81 -7.62
N GLN A 186 13.27 7.07 -8.02
CA GLN A 186 13.92 8.36 -7.76
C GLN A 186 13.42 9.49 -8.67
N GLY A 187 12.80 9.13 -9.79
CA GLY A 187 12.44 10.07 -10.84
C GLY A 187 11.76 9.37 -12.02
N LEU A 188 11.47 10.15 -13.05
CA LEU A 188 10.97 9.64 -14.32
C LEU A 188 12.09 9.10 -15.20
N GLY A 189 11.80 7.95 -15.82
CA GLY A 189 12.63 7.37 -16.88
C GLY A 189 13.91 6.70 -16.39
N LYS A 190 14.66 6.10 -17.33
CA LYS A 190 15.81 5.22 -17.04
C LYS A 190 16.97 5.93 -16.33
N LYS A 191 17.13 7.25 -16.52
CA LYS A 191 18.21 8.02 -15.89
C LYS A 191 18.00 8.24 -14.39
N ALA A 192 16.80 7.99 -13.89
CA ALA A 192 16.44 8.10 -12.48
C ALA A 192 16.22 6.73 -11.82
N ALA A 193 16.80 5.67 -12.40
CA ALA A 193 16.82 4.36 -11.80
C ALA A 193 17.75 4.34 -10.57
N TYR A 194 17.38 3.55 -9.56
CA TYR A 194 18.24 3.33 -8.41
C TYR A 194 19.57 2.69 -8.83
N ASN A 195 20.70 3.22 -8.39
CA ASN A 195 21.95 2.50 -8.54
C ASN A 195 22.02 1.31 -7.56
N LEU A 196 23.03 0.46 -7.73
CA LEU A 196 23.20 -0.74 -6.91
C LEU A 196 23.30 -0.44 -5.40
N GLU A 197 24.04 0.60 -5.02
CA GLU A 197 24.21 1.00 -3.62
C GLU A 197 22.86 1.40 -2.99
N GLN A 198 22.05 2.15 -3.72
CA GLN A 198 20.71 2.53 -3.29
C GLN A 198 19.78 1.32 -3.16
N LEU A 199 19.85 0.36 -4.08
CA LEU A 199 19.09 -0.89 -3.97
C LEU A 199 19.52 -1.73 -2.75
N ILE A 200 20.82 -1.78 -2.45
CA ILE A 200 21.35 -2.40 -1.23
C ILE A 200 20.80 -1.71 0.01
N GLN A 201 20.80 -0.37 0.06
CA GLN A 201 20.25 0.40 1.18
C GLN A 201 18.75 0.15 1.37
N ILE A 202 17.96 0.15 0.28
CA ILE A 202 16.53 -0.19 0.34
C ILE A 202 16.32 -1.63 0.82
N ALA A 203 17.15 -2.58 0.39
CA ALA A 203 17.11 -3.94 0.88
C ALA A 203 17.45 -4.03 2.38
N LYS A 204 18.47 -3.31 2.87
CA LYS A 204 18.77 -3.23 4.31
C LYS A 204 17.58 -2.70 5.09
N GLY A 205 16.95 -1.61 4.62
CA GLY A 205 15.75 -1.05 5.25
C GLY A 205 14.56 -2.00 5.25
N ALA A 206 14.32 -2.73 4.16
CA ALA A 206 13.27 -3.75 4.07
C ALA A 206 13.45 -4.88 5.09
N PHE A 207 14.69 -5.20 5.49
CA PHE A 207 14.97 -6.17 6.54
C PHE A 207 14.91 -5.54 7.93
N TYR A 208 15.58 -4.41 8.12
CA TYR A 208 15.65 -3.73 9.42
C TYR A 208 14.27 -3.44 9.97
N TRP A 209 13.42 -2.81 9.15
CA TRP A 209 12.09 -2.35 9.57
C TRP A 209 11.00 -3.42 9.49
N GLU A 210 11.31 -4.65 9.10
CA GLU A 210 10.31 -5.68 8.80
C GLU A 210 9.40 -6.01 9.99
N ASP A 211 9.96 -6.26 11.18
CA ASP A 211 9.12 -6.60 12.35
C ASP A 211 8.28 -5.41 12.82
N ALA A 212 8.87 -4.20 12.82
CA ALA A 212 8.16 -2.96 13.12
C ALA A 212 7.04 -2.69 12.10
N LEU A 213 7.28 -2.91 10.81
CA LEU A 213 6.28 -2.75 9.74
C LEU A 213 5.16 -3.78 9.90
N ARG A 214 5.49 -5.03 10.19
CA ARG A 214 4.52 -6.11 10.44
C ARG A 214 3.50 -5.72 11.52
N GLN A 215 3.94 -5.01 12.55
CA GLN A 215 3.06 -4.50 13.63
C GLN A 215 2.12 -3.38 13.18
N LEU A 216 2.38 -2.70 12.05
CA LEU A 216 1.53 -1.67 11.45
C LEU A 216 0.58 -2.22 10.38
N LEU A 217 0.68 -3.51 10.08
CA LEU A 217 -0.15 -4.19 9.10
C LEU A 217 -1.28 -4.98 9.77
N PRO A 218 -2.47 -5.05 9.16
CA PRO A 218 -3.53 -5.90 9.64
C PRO A 218 -3.13 -7.38 9.50
N ALA A 219 -3.72 -8.25 10.33
CA ALA A 219 -3.27 -9.62 10.56
C ALA A 219 -3.13 -10.43 9.26
N GLU A 220 -4.11 -10.33 8.37
CA GLU A 220 -4.18 -11.01 7.06
C GLU A 220 -3.04 -10.59 6.10
N ARG A 221 -2.43 -9.42 6.33
CA ARG A 221 -1.28 -8.94 5.54
C ARG A 221 0.06 -9.26 6.18
N ARG A 222 0.11 -9.63 7.47
CA ARG A 222 1.36 -9.97 8.16
C ARG A 222 2.00 -11.24 7.63
N ASN A 223 1.23 -12.25 7.28
CA ASN A 223 1.75 -13.53 6.80
C ASN A 223 1.08 -13.92 5.48
N ASN A 224 1.05 -12.98 4.53
CA ASN A 224 0.39 -13.18 3.26
C ASN A 224 1.32 -13.88 2.26
N ARG A 225 0.87 -15.02 1.71
CA ARG A 225 1.62 -15.78 0.69
C ARG A 225 1.91 -15.01 -0.61
N TYR A 226 1.15 -13.95 -0.88
CA TYR A 226 1.30 -13.07 -2.04
C TYR A 226 2.19 -11.84 -1.77
N ALA A 227 2.64 -11.67 -0.53
CA ALA A 227 3.52 -10.57 -0.10
C ALA A 227 4.35 -11.01 1.13
N LEU A 228 5.17 -12.05 0.97
CA LEU A 228 5.97 -12.63 2.06
C LEU A 228 7.03 -11.65 2.56
N ALA A 229 7.27 -11.62 3.87
CA ALA A 229 8.41 -10.90 4.45
C ALA A 229 9.72 -11.28 3.73
N ASN A 230 10.54 -10.29 3.37
CA ASN A 230 11.74 -10.54 2.56
C ASN A 230 12.70 -11.54 3.22
N TRP A 231 12.85 -11.51 4.55
CA TRP A 231 13.72 -12.44 5.28
C TRP A 231 13.30 -13.91 5.17
N ARG A 232 12.03 -14.21 4.87
CA ARG A 232 11.57 -15.60 4.70
C ARG A 232 12.11 -16.25 3.44
N CYS A 233 12.51 -15.44 2.47
CA CYS A 233 12.98 -15.93 1.18
C CYS A 233 14.49 -15.74 1.02
N PHE A 234 15.08 -14.79 1.74
CA PHE A 234 16.49 -14.46 1.66
C PHE A 234 17.04 -14.14 3.05
N ALA A 235 18.17 -14.72 3.45
CA ALA A 235 18.81 -14.42 4.73
C ALA A 235 17.98 -14.75 6.01
N MET A 236 17.16 -15.80 5.96
CA MET A 236 16.30 -16.22 7.09
C MET A 236 17.11 -16.54 8.36
N ASP A 237 18.14 -17.39 8.25
CA ASP A 237 18.92 -17.84 9.40
C ASP A 237 19.67 -16.68 10.06
N GLU A 238 20.21 -15.77 9.25
CA GLU A 238 20.89 -14.57 9.72
C GLU A 238 19.90 -13.62 10.41
N TYR A 239 18.71 -13.43 9.83
CA TYR A 239 17.67 -12.57 10.39
C TYR A 239 17.19 -13.06 11.76
N MET A 240 16.95 -14.36 11.91
CA MET A 240 16.47 -14.94 13.18
C MET A 240 17.51 -14.87 14.32
N LYS A 241 18.79 -14.67 13.98
CA LYS A 241 19.90 -14.58 14.94
C LYS A 241 20.29 -13.13 15.29
N VAL A 242 19.56 -12.13 14.80
CA VAL A 242 19.86 -10.72 15.07
C VAL A 242 20.01 -10.42 16.59
N PRO A 243 19.13 -10.90 17.49
CA PRO A 243 19.28 -10.65 18.93
C PRO A 243 20.60 -11.16 19.53
N GLN A 244 21.24 -12.17 18.93
CA GLN A 244 22.48 -12.78 19.42
C GLN A 244 23.72 -12.33 18.63
N ALA A 245 23.60 -12.16 17.32
CA ALA A 245 24.71 -11.92 16.39
C ALA A 245 24.74 -10.49 15.81
N GLY A 246 23.73 -9.67 16.14
CA GLY A 246 23.53 -8.36 15.55
C GLY A 246 23.12 -8.42 14.07
N TRP A 247 23.08 -7.25 13.43
CA TRP A 247 22.64 -7.12 12.03
C TRP A 247 23.73 -7.39 10.99
N LEU A 248 25.00 -7.36 11.39
CA LEU A 248 26.13 -7.50 10.47
C LEU A 248 26.07 -8.77 9.59
N PRO A 249 25.66 -9.96 10.09
CA PRO A 249 25.47 -11.14 9.23
C PRO A 249 24.44 -10.93 8.11
N VAL A 250 23.32 -10.26 8.41
CA VAL A 250 22.28 -9.92 7.42
C VAL A 250 22.84 -8.95 6.38
N TRP A 251 23.53 -7.90 6.83
CA TRP A 251 24.16 -6.89 5.95
C TRP A 251 25.15 -7.51 4.99
N ARG A 252 26.06 -8.37 5.48
CA ARG A 252 27.02 -9.08 4.64
C ARG A 252 26.34 -9.92 3.56
N LYS A 253 25.22 -10.55 3.88
CA LYS A 253 24.47 -11.38 2.91
C LYS A 253 23.82 -10.53 1.83
N ILE A 254 23.18 -9.41 2.20
CA ILE A 254 22.62 -8.44 1.24
C ILE A 254 23.74 -7.83 0.38
N GLU A 255 24.83 -7.37 0.99
CA GLU A 255 25.97 -6.78 0.27
C GLU A 255 26.66 -7.80 -0.64
N TYR A 256 26.77 -9.06 -0.23
CA TYR A 256 27.29 -10.14 -1.08
C TYR A 256 26.43 -10.38 -2.32
N ALA A 257 25.10 -10.23 -2.20
CA ALA A 257 24.20 -10.27 -3.33
C ALA A 257 24.45 -9.11 -4.30
N GLY A 258 24.93 -7.95 -3.80
CA GLY A 258 25.30 -6.76 -4.56
C GLY A 258 26.81 -6.52 -4.72
N ARG A 259 27.64 -7.56 -4.61
CA ARG A 259 29.11 -7.46 -4.64
C ARG A 259 29.63 -6.77 -5.93
N PRO A 260 30.87 -6.22 -5.91
CA PRO A 260 31.46 -5.55 -7.08
C PRO A 260 31.30 -6.35 -8.38
N GLY A 261 30.90 -5.66 -9.45
CA GLY A 261 30.60 -6.26 -10.75
C GLY A 261 29.18 -6.82 -10.90
N THR A 262 28.38 -6.87 -9.82
CA THR A 262 26.94 -7.19 -9.92
C THR A 262 26.20 -6.00 -10.56
N LYS A 263 25.36 -6.26 -11.56
CA LYS A 263 24.46 -5.24 -12.11
C LYS A 263 23.19 -5.13 -11.28
N GLU A 264 22.52 -3.98 -11.32
CA GLU A 264 21.30 -3.69 -10.54
C GLU A 264 20.19 -4.73 -10.79
N ALA A 265 19.95 -5.08 -12.05
CA ALA A 265 18.98 -6.13 -12.40
C ALA A 265 19.36 -7.51 -11.81
N GLN A 266 20.66 -7.85 -11.80
CA GLN A 266 21.12 -9.11 -11.20
C GLN A 266 20.94 -9.10 -9.67
N PHE A 267 21.17 -7.97 -9.02
CA PHE A 267 20.88 -7.79 -7.60
C PHE A 267 19.39 -7.94 -7.32
N ALA A 268 18.54 -7.21 -8.05
CA ALA A 268 17.08 -7.29 -7.93
C ALA A 268 16.59 -8.74 -8.06
N LYS A 269 17.05 -9.45 -9.09
CA LYS A 269 16.75 -10.88 -9.28
C LYS A 269 17.22 -11.75 -8.12
N ARG A 270 18.41 -11.52 -7.55
CA ARG A 270 18.88 -12.27 -6.37
C ARG A 270 18.01 -12.03 -5.15
N MET A 271 17.53 -10.81 -4.96
CA MET A 271 16.62 -10.47 -3.86
C MET A 271 15.22 -11.08 -4.00
N THR A 272 14.87 -11.61 -5.18
CA THR A 272 13.59 -12.29 -5.41
C THR A 272 13.68 -13.82 -5.34
N VAL A 273 14.87 -14.42 -5.49
CA VAL A 273 15.05 -15.88 -5.37
C VAL A 273 14.74 -16.34 -3.95
N ALA A 274 13.89 -17.36 -3.81
CA ALA A 274 13.63 -18.01 -2.53
C ALA A 274 14.71 -19.07 -2.26
N GLU A 275 15.61 -18.80 -1.31
CA GLU A 275 16.65 -19.75 -0.87
C GLU A 275 16.04 -20.98 -0.16
N GLY A 276 14.86 -20.83 0.46
CA GLY A 276 14.24 -21.85 1.33
C GLY A 276 12.96 -22.51 0.81
N ASP A 277 12.39 -22.04 -0.30
CA ASP A 277 11.18 -22.64 -0.89
C ASP A 277 11.25 -22.55 -2.42
N PRO A 278 11.62 -23.65 -3.12
CA PRO A 278 11.71 -23.65 -4.58
C PRO A 278 10.38 -23.39 -5.28
N ASN A 279 9.25 -23.48 -4.57
CA ASN A 279 7.91 -23.17 -5.09
C ASN A 279 7.47 -21.74 -4.80
N ALA A 280 8.21 -20.98 -3.98
CA ALA A 280 7.85 -19.61 -3.65
C ALA A 280 8.07 -18.72 -4.87
N ASN A 281 6.97 -18.21 -5.42
CA ASN A 281 7.01 -17.30 -6.56
C ASN A 281 7.83 -16.04 -6.18
N PRO A 282 8.87 -15.68 -6.97
CA PRO A 282 9.74 -14.53 -6.72
C PRO A 282 9.00 -13.19 -6.63
N ARG A 283 7.82 -13.09 -7.26
CA ARG A 283 6.97 -11.87 -7.25
C ARG A 283 6.33 -11.60 -5.88
N TYR A 284 6.16 -12.62 -5.05
CA TYR A 284 5.38 -12.52 -3.82
C TYR A 284 6.25 -12.13 -2.62
N ARG A 285 6.83 -10.93 -2.67
CA ARG A 285 7.65 -10.33 -1.61
C ARG A 285 6.99 -9.07 -1.07
N SER A 286 7.20 -8.78 0.21
CA SER A 286 6.68 -7.60 0.90
C SER A 286 7.20 -6.33 0.25
N THR A 287 8.53 -6.23 0.11
CA THR A 287 9.22 -5.25 -0.73
C THR A 287 9.73 -5.99 -1.96
N SER A 288 9.10 -5.76 -3.11
CA SER A 288 9.43 -6.41 -4.37
C SER A 288 10.40 -5.55 -5.19
N PHE A 289 11.47 -6.18 -5.64
CA PHE A 289 12.44 -5.61 -6.57
C PHE A 289 12.20 -6.07 -8.01
N ASP A 290 11.21 -6.95 -8.25
CA ASP A 290 10.88 -7.47 -9.57
C ASP A 290 10.51 -6.36 -10.59
N PRO A 291 9.74 -5.32 -10.21
CA PRO A 291 9.44 -4.20 -11.12
C PRO A 291 10.66 -3.36 -11.49
N TYR A 292 11.80 -3.56 -10.84
CA TYR A 292 13.01 -2.81 -11.14
C TYR A 292 13.49 -3.07 -12.58
N GLU A 293 13.41 -4.31 -13.06
CA GLU A 293 13.88 -4.66 -14.41
C GLU A 293 13.03 -4.03 -15.52
N SER A 294 11.72 -3.86 -15.30
CA SER A 294 10.78 -3.37 -16.32
C SER A 294 10.54 -1.87 -16.25
N ILE A 295 10.42 -1.31 -15.04
CA ILE A 295 10.02 0.08 -14.80
C ILE A 295 10.89 0.82 -13.78
N ASN A 296 12.00 0.23 -13.32
CA ASN A 296 12.97 0.85 -12.40
C ASN A 296 12.36 1.34 -11.07
N THR A 297 11.42 0.58 -10.52
CA THR A 297 10.78 0.88 -9.22
C THR A 297 11.06 -0.21 -8.19
N VAL A 298 10.92 0.15 -6.92
CA VAL A 298 10.77 -0.81 -5.81
C VAL A 298 9.33 -0.72 -5.31
N GLU A 299 8.69 -1.87 -5.12
CA GLU A 299 7.25 -1.94 -4.84
C GLU A 299 6.98 -2.45 -3.42
N LEU A 300 6.16 -1.72 -2.65
CA LEU A 300 5.62 -2.20 -1.39
C LEU A 300 4.28 -2.90 -1.62
N ARG A 301 4.27 -4.24 -1.56
CA ARG A 301 3.11 -5.09 -1.88
C ARG A 301 2.24 -5.46 -0.69
N ARG A 302 2.76 -5.35 0.53
CA ARG A 302 2.10 -5.92 1.72
C ARG A 302 1.00 -5.08 2.32
N GLN A 303 0.64 -3.95 1.70
CA GLN A 303 -0.43 -3.10 2.20
C GLN A 303 -1.79 -3.75 1.93
N ALA A 304 -2.76 -3.51 2.82
CA ALA A 304 -4.14 -3.96 2.63
C ALA A 304 -4.83 -3.12 1.54
N GLY A 305 -5.88 -3.69 0.94
CA GLY A 305 -6.76 -3.00 0.01
C GLY A 305 -7.35 -1.71 0.58
N VAL A 306 -7.79 -0.84 -0.33
CA VAL A 306 -8.31 0.49 -0.01
C VAL A 306 -9.64 0.72 -0.74
N ALA A 307 -10.56 1.43 -0.11
CA ALA A 307 -11.82 1.84 -0.76
C ALA A 307 -12.10 3.34 -0.56
N SER A 308 -11.11 4.12 -0.16
CA SER A 308 -11.20 5.56 0.01
C SER A 308 -9.88 6.24 -0.36
N ALA A 309 -9.97 7.48 -0.87
CA ALA A 309 -8.80 8.29 -1.19
C ALA A 309 -7.89 8.48 0.03
N LYS A 310 -8.49 8.73 1.21
CA LYS A 310 -7.73 8.96 2.43
C LYS A 310 -6.88 7.75 2.82
N THR A 311 -7.41 6.53 2.73
CA THR A 311 -6.61 5.33 2.99
C THR A 311 -5.55 5.14 1.90
N ALA A 312 -5.89 5.31 0.62
CA ALA A 312 -4.93 5.21 -0.49
C ALA A 312 -3.74 6.18 -0.33
N ILE A 313 -4.00 7.45 -0.02
CA ILE A 313 -2.98 8.48 0.26
C ILE A 313 -2.05 8.04 1.39
N ARG A 314 -2.60 7.52 2.49
CA ARG A 314 -1.79 7.05 3.62
C ARG A 314 -0.93 5.84 3.27
N ARG A 315 -1.42 4.95 2.39
CA ARG A 315 -0.62 3.82 1.86
C ARG A 315 0.52 4.30 0.96
N VAL A 316 0.28 5.31 0.13
CA VAL A 316 1.34 5.98 -0.65
C VAL A 316 2.39 6.58 0.28
N LEU A 317 1.96 7.33 1.29
CA LEU A 317 2.89 7.93 2.25
C LEU A 317 3.72 6.88 2.99
N LEU A 318 3.12 5.75 3.38
CA LEU A 318 3.86 4.63 3.99
C LEU A 318 4.98 4.13 3.08
N ALA A 319 4.68 3.84 1.81
CA ALA A 319 5.68 3.37 0.87
C ALA A 319 6.77 4.41 0.57
N LEU A 320 6.39 5.68 0.34
CA LEU A 320 7.33 6.77 0.08
C LEU A 320 8.27 6.99 1.26
N THR A 321 7.71 7.14 2.47
CA THR A 321 8.51 7.39 3.68
C THR A 321 9.41 6.20 4.02
N LEU A 322 8.93 4.97 3.88
CA LEU A 322 9.74 3.77 4.12
C LEU A 322 10.91 3.67 3.13
N ASN A 323 10.67 3.95 1.84
CA ASN A 323 11.70 3.90 0.81
C ASN A 323 12.77 5.00 1.02
N VAL A 324 12.35 6.25 1.26
CA VAL A 324 13.27 7.36 1.50
C VAL A 324 14.02 7.21 2.83
N ALA A 325 13.35 6.76 3.90
CA ALA A 325 14.01 6.44 5.16
C ALA A 325 15.10 5.39 4.95
N SER A 326 14.80 4.32 4.21
CA SER A 326 15.77 3.24 3.94
C SER A 326 17.00 3.72 3.17
N LEU A 327 16.87 4.73 2.32
CA LEU A 327 18.00 5.29 1.56
C LEU A 327 18.95 6.15 2.40
N GLU A 328 18.43 6.77 3.45
CA GLU A 328 19.17 7.73 4.28
C GLU A 328 19.59 7.18 5.66
N PHE A 329 19.01 6.06 6.07
CA PHE A 329 19.23 5.50 7.39
C PHE A 329 20.64 4.89 7.52
N ASP A 330 21.32 5.20 8.62
CA ASP A 330 22.64 4.65 8.91
C ASP A 330 22.50 3.27 9.56
N PHE A 331 22.63 2.21 8.75
CA PHE A 331 22.55 0.83 9.21
C PHE A 331 23.83 0.31 9.87
N ASP A 332 24.92 1.09 9.90
CA ASP A 332 26.18 0.66 10.50
C ASP A 332 26.21 0.93 12.02
N VAL A 333 25.33 1.80 12.51
CA VAL A 333 25.23 2.20 13.93
C VAL A 333 24.07 1.54 14.69
N VAL A 334 23.38 0.58 14.08
CA VAL A 334 22.22 -0.08 14.71
C VAL A 334 22.62 -1.07 15.79
N GLY A 335 21.85 -1.09 16.89
CA GLY A 335 21.99 -2.08 17.97
C GLY A 335 21.53 -3.49 17.55
N PRO A 336 21.79 -4.53 18.38
CA PRO A 336 21.49 -5.92 18.05
C PRO A 336 20.00 -6.30 18.18
N SER A 337 19.10 -5.35 18.43
CA SER A 337 17.67 -5.60 18.57
C SER A 337 16.90 -5.30 17.28
N TYR A 338 15.76 -5.95 17.11
CA TYR A 338 14.77 -5.51 16.12
C TYR A 338 14.22 -4.12 16.51
N PRO A 339 14.01 -3.21 15.55
CA PRO A 339 13.37 -1.94 15.84
C PRO A 339 11.92 -2.14 16.30
N THR A 340 11.45 -1.26 17.17
CA THR A 340 10.05 -1.24 17.60
C THR A 340 9.18 -0.52 16.57
N ALA A 341 7.87 -0.81 16.57
CA ALA A 341 6.93 -0.04 15.75
C ALA A 341 6.97 1.47 16.08
N GLU A 342 7.15 1.85 17.34
CA GLU A 342 7.27 3.26 17.72
C GLU A 342 8.50 3.92 17.09
N SER A 343 9.66 3.24 17.07
CA SER A 343 10.87 3.74 16.42
C SER A 343 10.65 3.95 14.92
N LEU A 344 9.98 3.00 14.24
CA LEU A 344 9.61 3.14 12.83
C LEU A 344 8.64 4.31 12.62
N ILE A 345 7.59 4.45 13.44
CA ILE A 345 6.63 5.56 13.32
C ILE A 345 7.33 6.91 13.41
N ASN A 346 8.27 7.05 14.34
CA ASN A 346 9.03 8.28 14.52
C ASN A 346 9.96 8.55 13.32
N GLU A 347 10.62 7.52 12.79
CA GLU A 347 11.44 7.62 11.58
C GLU A 347 10.60 8.05 10.38
N LEU A 348 9.51 7.34 10.07
CA LEU A 348 8.64 7.66 8.92
C LEU A 348 8.05 9.09 9.02
N PHE A 349 7.69 9.52 10.23
CA PHE A 349 7.21 10.88 10.45
C PHE A 349 8.32 11.93 10.31
N TYR A 350 9.53 11.62 10.77
CA TYR A 350 10.71 12.47 10.55
C TYR A 350 10.99 12.61 9.05
N THR A 351 11.04 11.49 8.31
CA THR A 351 11.21 11.47 6.85
C THR A 351 10.15 12.31 6.15
N LEU A 352 8.87 12.15 6.53
CA LEU A 352 7.78 12.94 5.96
C LEU A 352 8.01 14.44 6.11
N ASN A 353 8.38 14.91 7.30
CA ASN A 353 8.48 16.34 7.59
C ASN A 353 9.78 16.98 7.09
N ARG A 354 10.85 16.19 6.92
CA ARG A 354 12.20 16.72 6.67
C ARG A 354 12.72 16.42 5.27
N ARG A 355 12.22 15.37 4.62
CA ARG A 355 12.78 14.85 3.37
C ARG A 355 11.79 14.89 2.20
N LEU A 356 10.50 14.77 2.48
CA LEU A 356 9.45 14.88 1.47
C LEU A 356 8.96 16.32 1.32
N SER A 357 8.36 16.61 0.17
CA SER A 357 7.84 17.92 -0.15
C SER A 357 6.65 18.32 0.74
N GLY A 358 6.30 19.61 0.73
CA GLY A 358 5.08 20.11 1.37
C GLY A 358 3.80 19.44 0.85
N ALA A 359 3.80 18.95 -0.40
CA ALA A 359 2.66 18.26 -1.00
C ALA A 359 2.39 16.87 -0.40
N CYS A 360 3.31 16.32 0.41
CA CYS A 360 3.09 15.08 1.16
C CYS A 360 2.46 15.32 2.54
N GLN A 361 2.32 16.59 2.98
CA GLN A 361 1.78 16.91 4.30
C GLN A 361 0.24 16.81 4.30
N GLY A 362 -0.37 16.74 5.50
CA GLY A 362 -1.82 16.89 5.68
C GLY A 362 -2.65 15.62 5.89
N ALA A 363 -2.07 14.41 5.82
CA ALA A 363 -2.84 13.16 5.89
C ALA A 363 -3.17 12.63 7.31
N ALA A 364 -2.86 13.40 8.37
CA ALA A 364 -2.81 12.92 9.76
C ALA A 364 -2.00 11.60 9.88
N PHE A 365 -0.87 11.56 9.16
CA PHE A 365 -0.12 10.33 8.89
C PHE A 365 0.41 9.68 10.17
N LYS A 366 1.03 10.45 11.08
CA LYS A 366 1.51 9.93 12.37
C LYS A 366 0.38 9.32 13.20
N THR A 367 -0.73 10.05 13.34
CA THR A 367 -1.92 9.56 14.07
C THR A 367 -2.44 8.27 13.45
N TRP A 368 -2.48 8.19 12.12
CA TRP A 368 -2.89 6.98 11.42
C TRP A 368 -1.94 5.79 11.69
N LEU A 369 -0.62 5.99 11.66
CA LEU A 369 0.32 4.93 11.98
C LEU A 369 0.17 4.45 13.43
N GLN A 370 -0.04 5.38 14.37
CA GLN A 370 -0.31 5.06 15.77
C GLN A 370 -1.64 4.31 15.94
N ASP A 371 -2.68 4.68 15.19
CA ASP A 371 -3.93 3.94 15.13
C ASP A 371 -3.72 2.53 14.58
N CYS A 372 -2.93 2.37 13.52
CA CYS A 372 -2.58 1.06 12.98
C CYS A 372 -1.86 0.21 14.03
N HIS A 373 -0.83 0.75 14.68
CA HIS A 373 -0.14 0.06 15.75
C HIS A 373 -1.11 -0.37 16.84
N ARG A 374 -1.82 0.56 17.50
CA ARG A 374 -2.77 0.26 18.59
C ARG A 374 -3.80 -0.79 18.21
N ASN A 375 -4.34 -0.72 17.01
CA ASN A 375 -5.42 -1.60 16.58
C ASN A 375 -4.93 -2.97 16.12
N TYR A 376 -3.66 -3.12 15.75
CA TYR A 376 -3.12 -4.39 15.27
C TYR A 376 -2.23 -5.08 16.30
N THR A 377 -1.62 -4.39 17.27
CA THR A 377 -0.67 -4.98 18.23
C THR A 377 -1.26 -5.48 19.55
N TYR A 378 -2.57 -5.36 19.78
CA TYR A 378 -3.16 -5.75 21.08
C TYR A 378 -2.94 -7.24 21.41
N ASP A 379 -2.39 -7.48 22.61
CA ASP A 379 -2.02 -8.73 23.31
C ASP A 379 -2.70 -10.02 22.82
N ASP A 380 -1.90 -11.00 22.34
CA ASP A 380 -2.18 -12.43 22.06
C ASP A 380 -3.49 -12.85 21.35
N MET A 381 -4.43 -11.93 21.18
CA MET A 381 -5.67 -12.00 20.45
C MET A 381 -5.61 -10.89 19.41
N GLU A 382 -4.92 -11.18 18.31
CA GLU A 382 -4.84 -10.27 17.16
C GLU A 382 -6.24 -9.74 16.84
N ARG A 383 -6.47 -8.44 17.05
CA ARG A 383 -7.74 -7.83 16.63
C ARG A 383 -7.81 -7.91 15.12
N ARG A 384 -8.68 -8.79 14.63
CA ARG A 384 -9.03 -8.90 13.22
C ARG A 384 -10.28 -8.08 13.00
N PHE A 385 -10.14 -6.99 12.26
CA PHE A 385 -11.31 -6.30 11.75
C PHE A 385 -11.99 -7.22 10.76
N ASN A 386 -13.27 -7.51 10.98
CA ASN A 386 -14.02 -8.24 9.98
C ASN A 386 -14.30 -7.35 8.75
N GLU A 387 -14.72 -7.98 7.66
CA GLU A 387 -14.95 -7.30 6.39
C GLU A 387 -15.96 -6.13 6.49
N VAL A 388 -16.98 -6.25 7.36
CA VAL A 388 -17.96 -5.19 7.61
C VAL A 388 -17.31 -3.99 8.29
N GLU A 389 -16.52 -4.20 9.34
CA GLU A 389 -15.82 -3.13 10.06
C GLU A 389 -14.84 -2.38 9.14
N ILE A 390 -14.09 -3.12 8.30
CA ILE A 390 -13.16 -2.53 7.32
C ILE A 390 -13.93 -1.59 6.39
N ASN A 391 -15.03 -2.06 5.81
CA ASN A 391 -15.76 -1.27 4.82
C ASN A 391 -16.59 -0.14 5.42
N GLU A 392 -17.09 -0.28 6.64
CA GLU A 392 -17.72 0.84 7.36
C GLU A 392 -16.69 1.93 7.67
N ARG A 393 -15.45 1.56 8.04
CA ARG A 393 -14.36 2.52 8.19
C ARG A 393 -14.02 3.23 6.88
N GLU A 394 -13.88 2.48 5.79
CA GLU A 394 -13.62 3.06 4.46
C GLU A 394 -14.76 3.98 4.00
N LYS A 395 -16.02 3.61 4.27
CA LYS A 395 -17.20 4.46 4.03
C LYS A 395 -17.14 5.74 4.85
N ASN A 396 -16.79 5.66 6.13
CA ASN A 396 -16.66 6.84 6.98
C ASN A 396 -15.53 7.77 6.51
N TYR A 397 -14.42 7.22 6.01
CA TYR A 397 -13.40 8.03 5.35
C TYR A 397 -13.92 8.75 4.10
N ARG A 398 -14.74 8.09 3.27
CA ARG A 398 -15.36 8.73 2.09
C ARG A 398 -16.34 9.84 2.46
N LEU A 399 -17.18 9.62 3.48
CA LEU A 399 -18.27 10.55 3.83
C LEU A 399 -17.84 11.71 4.71
N TYR A 400 -16.96 11.45 5.68
CA TYR A 400 -16.63 12.40 6.75
C TYR A 400 -15.17 12.79 6.78
N GLY A 401 -14.33 12.21 5.92
CA GLY A 401 -12.89 12.40 5.96
C GLY A 401 -12.24 11.85 7.23
N GLN A 402 -12.94 11.07 8.06
CA GLN A 402 -12.39 10.47 9.28
C GLN A 402 -13.08 9.14 9.59
N ALA A 403 -12.36 8.23 10.25
CA ALA A 403 -12.97 7.03 10.79
C ALA A 403 -13.78 7.44 12.02
N THR A 404 -15.02 6.98 12.12
CA THR A 404 -15.70 6.97 13.40
C THR A 404 -14.89 6.05 14.32
N ASN A 405 -14.55 6.51 15.52
CA ASN A 405 -13.93 5.64 16.50
C ASN A 405 -15.02 4.66 16.96
N PRO A 406 -14.93 3.35 16.67
CA PRO A 406 -15.97 2.39 17.07
C PRO A 406 -16.10 2.31 18.60
N ASN A 407 -15.08 2.74 19.35
CA ASN A 407 -15.08 2.83 20.80
C ASN A 407 -15.40 4.23 21.34
N ALA A 408 -15.58 5.24 20.47
CA ALA A 408 -16.15 6.49 20.95
C ALA A 408 -17.61 6.20 21.30
N ALA A 409 -17.92 6.24 22.59
CA ALA A 409 -19.30 6.21 23.06
C ALA A 409 -20.13 7.15 22.18
N PRO A 410 -21.33 6.72 21.74
CA PRO A 410 -22.18 7.56 20.90
C PRO A 410 -22.25 8.93 21.55
N ARG A 411 -21.79 9.97 20.85
CA ARG A 411 -21.93 11.34 21.35
C ARG A 411 -23.41 11.48 21.69
N PRO A 412 -23.76 11.85 22.95
CA PRO A 412 -25.16 12.00 23.31
C PRO A 412 -25.78 12.87 22.23
N SER A 413 -26.77 12.31 21.52
CA SER A 413 -27.53 13.07 20.53
C SER A 413 -27.92 14.34 21.25
N SER A 414 -27.48 15.49 20.76
CA SER A 414 -27.91 16.78 21.28
C SER A 414 -29.42 16.77 21.16
N ALA A 415 -30.10 16.37 22.23
CA ALA A 415 -31.53 16.40 22.33
C ALA A 415 -31.90 17.83 21.98
N ALA A 416 -32.76 17.96 20.98
CA ALA A 416 -33.31 19.25 20.58
C ALA A 416 -33.73 19.96 21.86
N SER A 417 -33.00 21.03 22.20
CA SER A 417 -33.34 21.90 23.30
C SER A 417 -34.65 22.57 22.89
N ASN A 418 -35.76 21.99 23.36
CA ASN A 418 -37.07 22.61 23.30
C ASN A 418 -36.94 24.00 23.91
N GLY A 419 -37.40 24.98 23.14
CA GLY A 419 -37.18 26.40 23.39
C GLY A 419 -37.63 26.86 24.76
N ARG A 420 -36.88 27.84 25.27
CA ARG A 420 -37.46 28.90 26.07
C ARG A 420 -36.98 30.23 25.51
N SER A 421 -37.86 30.83 24.71
CA SER A 421 -37.77 32.23 24.29
C SER A 421 -37.73 33.12 25.53
N VAL A 422 -36.60 33.81 25.72
CA VAL A 422 -36.56 35.04 26.51
C VAL A 422 -36.07 36.12 25.57
N ALA A 423 -36.98 37.04 25.24
CA ALA A 423 -36.70 38.20 24.43
C ALA A 423 -35.75 39.15 25.18
N SER A 424 -34.61 39.44 24.57
CA SER A 424 -33.83 40.64 24.85
C SER A 424 -33.22 41.06 23.52
N GLY A 425 -33.70 42.20 23.01
CA GLY A 425 -33.33 42.72 21.71
C GLY A 425 -31.92 43.32 21.71
N THR A 426 -31.16 42.94 20.69
CA THR A 426 -30.13 43.81 20.12
C THR A 426 -30.02 43.50 18.64
N THR A 427 -30.44 44.44 17.80
CA THR A 427 -30.38 44.35 16.35
C THR A 427 -28.93 44.54 15.92
N THR A 428 -28.26 43.48 15.49
CA THR A 428 -26.98 43.55 14.77
C THR A 428 -27.18 42.94 13.39
N THR A 429 -27.10 43.78 12.36
CA THR A 429 -27.18 43.40 10.95
C THR A 429 -25.98 42.56 10.57
N LEU A 430 -26.23 41.29 10.22
CA LEU A 430 -25.25 40.39 9.60
C LEU A 430 -25.20 40.64 8.08
N PRO A 431 -24.02 40.63 7.45
CA PRO A 431 -23.89 40.79 6.02
C PRO A 431 -24.33 39.51 5.29
N THR A 432 -25.08 39.72 4.21
CA THR A 432 -25.54 38.70 3.26
C THR A 432 -24.33 37.96 2.68
N ARG A 433 -24.19 36.68 3.01
CA ARG A 433 -23.14 35.82 2.47
C ARG A 433 -23.54 35.37 1.06
N THR A 434 -22.95 35.97 0.05
CA THR A 434 -23.01 35.51 -1.33
C THR A 434 -22.40 34.11 -1.45
N ALA A 435 -23.11 33.21 -2.15
CA ALA A 435 -22.62 31.88 -2.46
C ALA A 435 -21.35 31.98 -3.32
N PRO A 436 -20.27 31.23 -3.03
CA PRO A 436 -19.10 31.25 -3.88
C PRO A 436 -19.43 30.59 -5.21
N SER A 437 -19.15 31.34 -6.28
CA SER A 437 -19.10 30.87 -7.66
C SER A 437 -18.24 29.60 -7.72
N THR A 438 -18.81 28.50 -8.22
CA THR A 438 -18.09 27.28 -8.55
C THR A 438 -17.19 27.54 -9.74
N THR A 439 -15.99 28.07 -9.48
CA THR A 439 -14.92 28.09 -10.48
C THR A 439 -14.44 26.65 -10.65
N ARG A 440 -14.57 26.09 -11.86
CA ARG A 440 -13.96 24.80 -12.21
C ARG A 440 -12.44 24.97 -12.10
N ASN A 441 -11.86 24.51 -10.99
CA ASN A 441 -10.41 24.27 -10.92
C ASN A 441 -10.11 23.12 -11.87
N VAL A 442 -9.67 23.45 -13.09
CA VAL A 442 -9.01 22.48 -13.97
C VAL A 442 -7.68 22.18 -13.32
N ILE A 443 -7.57 21.04 -12.65
CA ILE A 443 -6.29 20.52 -12.17
C ILE A 443 -5.53 20.12 -13.43
N VAL A 444 -4.63 20.99 -13.90
CA VAL A 444 -3.67 20.63 -14.93
C VAL A 444 -2.64 19.74 -14.24
N VAL A 445 -2.71 18.43 -14.47
CA VAL A 445 -1.59 17.55 -14.15
C VAL A 445 -0.46 17.99 -15.08
N GLU A 446 0.52 18.68 -14.52
CA GLU A 446 1.66 19.20 -15.27
C GLU A 446 2.53 18.02 -15.74
N THR A 447 2.13 17.40 -16.85
CA THR A 447 3.00 16.52 -17.62
C THR A 447 4.02 17.44 -18.29
N GLN A 448 5.23 17.56 -17.74
CA GLN A 448 6.25 18.42 -18.33
C GLN A 448 6.44 18.07 -19.82
N GLY A 449 6.16 19.05 -20.68
CA GLY A 449 6.09 18.94 -22.12
C GLY A 449 7.44 18.70 -22.78
N GLY A 450 7.89 17.45 -22.78
CA GLY A 450 8.52 16.87 -23.95
C GLY A 450 7.42 16.17 -24.77
N ALA A 451 7.62 15.97 -26.07
CA ALA A 451 6.75 15.10 -26.87
C ALA A 451 6.81 13.66 -26.32
N TYR A 452 6.04 13.41 -25.26
CA TYR A 452 5.85 12.10 -24.67
C TYR A 452 4.90 11.36 -25.60
N VAL A 453 5.47 10.61 -26.54
CA VAL A 453 4.76 9.46 -27.10
C VAL A 453 4.55 8.54 -25.91
N PRO A 454 3.31 8.26 -25.48
CA PRO A 454 3.08 7.22 -24.51
C PRO A 454 3.64 5.97 -25.16
N GLN A 455 4.80 5.50 -24.71
CA GLN A 455 4.98 4.06 -24.70
C GLN A 455 3.85 3.62 -23.79
N THR A 456 2.79 3.10 -24.40
CA THR A 456 1.92 2.15 -23.73
C THR A 456 2.86 1.08 -23.22
N VAL A 457 3.35 1.29 -21.99
CA VAL A 457 3.92 0.22 -21.20
C VAL A 457 2.73 -0.70 -21.05
N ASN A 458 2.65 -1.70 -21.93
CA ASN A 458 1.79 -2.83 -21.73
C ASN A 458 2.23 -3.37 -20.38
N TYR A 459 1.47 -3.04 -19.33
CA TYR A 459 1.49 -3.78 -18.09
C TYR A 459 1.22 -5.21 -18.52
N SER A 460 2.29 -6.00 -18.64
CA SER A 460 2.20 -7.35 -19.15
C SER A 460 1.20 -8.07 -18.28
N ARG A 461 0.13 -8.59 -18.93
CA ARG A 461 -0.85 -9.52 -18.37
C ARG A 461 -0.32 -10.17 -17.10
N GLN A 462 -0.92 -9.83 -15.96
CA GLN A 462 -0.72 -10.63 -14.77
C GLN A 462 -1.16 -12.06 -15.14
N TYR A 463 -0.19 -12.99 -15.17
CA TYR A 463 -0.43 -14.38 -15.52
C TYR A 463 -1.51 -14.95 -14.59
N THR A 464 -2.62 -15.39 -15.20
CA THR A 464 -3.70 -16.10 -14.53
C THR A 464 -3.16 -17.39 -13.91
N MET A 465 -3.65 -17.76 -12.72
CA MET A 465 -3.36 -19.04 -12.04
C MET A 465 -3.81 -20.31 -12.80
N ASP A 466 -4.18 -20.20 -14.08
CA ASP A 466 -4.58 -21.32 -14.94
C ASP A 466 -3.40 -22.11 -15.54
N ASP A 467 -2.15 -21.68 -15.32
CA ASP A 467 -0.94 -22.36 -15.83
C ASP A 467 -0.27 -23.32 -14.82
N VAL A 468 -0.86 -23.56 -13.65
CA VAL A 468 -0.40 -24.61 -12.73
C VAL A 468 -1.48 -25.68 -12.62
N ARG A 469 -1.54 -26.54 -13.63
CA ARG A 469 -2.10 -27.89 -13.45
C ARG A 469 -1.18 -28.61 -12.47
N TYR A 470 -1.65 -28.83 -11.24
CA TYR A 470 -1.11 -29.90 -10.40
C TYR A 470 -1.50 -31.24 -11.05
N GLY A 471 -0.77 -31.63 -12.09
CA GLY A 471 -0.72 -33.00 -12.56
C GLY A 471 0.17 -33.79 -11.62
N GLY A 472 -0.39 -34.27 -10.51
CA GLY A 472 0.25 -35.33 -9.75
C GLY A 472 0.26 -36.61 -10.58
N PRO A 473 1.40 -37.33 -10.69
CA PRO A 473 1.38 -38.66 -11.25
C PRO A 473 0.64 -39.60 -10.30
N SER A 474 -0.52 -40.10 -10.73
CA SER A 474 -1.07 -41.35 -10.24
C SER A 474 -0.07 -42.45 -10.57
N ARG A 475 0.73 -42.88 -9.58
CA ARG A 475 1.41 -44.16 -9.63
C ARG A 475 0.56 -45.16 -8.87
N ASP A 476 -0.17 -45.96 -9.64
CA ASP A 476 -0.74 -47.22 -9.18
C ASP A 476 0.40 -48.12 -8.69
N TYR A 477 0.30 -48.54 -7.43
CA TYR A 477 0.96 -49.75 -6.96
C TYR A 477 0.04 -50.93 -7.29
N SER A 478 0.35 -51.65 -8.37
CA SER A 478 -0.02 -53.06 -8.49
C SER A 478 0.77 -53.77 -9.60
N ARG A 479 1.44 -54.85 -9.17
CA ARG A 479 2.21 -55.88 -9.88
C ARG A 479 3.69 -55.59 -10.11
#